data_AF-A0A2E1J153-F1
#
_entry.id   AF-A0A2E1J153-F1
#
_cell.length_a   1.000
_cell.length_b   1.000
_cell.length_c   1.000
_cell.angle_alpha   90.00
_cell.angle_beta   90.00
_cell.angle_gamma   90.00
#
_symmetry.space_group_name_H-M   'P 1'
#
loop_
_entity.id
_entity.type
_entity.pdbx_description
1 polymer ?
#
loop_
_entity_poly.entity_id
_entity_poly.type
_entity_poly.pdbx_seq_one_letter_code
_entity_poly.pdbx_strand_id
1 'polypeptide(L)'
;MKILFKLIILLSILIGMFFLTIESLRFSRDQVRILNAQTLSKSVQYYYIKQGEYPPSGNNENVCYYLYNRKLLDKPMRDPAYLSNVIFFEKNIYLIKQFIRELSLVFNSKKLKEEYKTLKGTVVSEFNELRSIIVNSNNDKDSNIVSDDNLAEDDNIINIETINFDKIIDNEGIPIECSINYVSNNIDKTFEISVFLESKYSKNRMRWDGGNDSNRYEIGNNLKMNSSSKLINGNLTTTAKNISLIQ
;
A
#
# COMPACT_ATOMS: atom_id res chain seq x y z
N MET A 1 37.06 -12.50 -7.07
CA MET A 1 35.84 -13.34 -7.14
C MET A 1 35.36 -13.85 -5.78
N LYS A 2 36.18 -14.51 -4.93
CA LYS A 2 35.74 -15.01 -3.60
C LYS A 2 35.14 -13.94 -2.67
N ILE A 3 35.69 -12.72 -2.66
CA ILE A 3 35.19 -11.60 -1.83
C ILE A 3 33.83 -11.10 -2.34
N LEU A 4 33.68 -10.93 -3.66
CA LEU A 4 32.42 -10.51 -4.28
C LEU A 4 31.31 -11.53 -4.01
N PHE A 5 31.61 -12.82 -4.12
CA PHE A 5 30.66 -13.89 -3.83
C PHE A 5 30.25 -13.92 -2.34
N LYS A 6 31.20 -13.76 -1.42
CA LYS A 6 30.90 -13.62 0.02
C LYS A 6 30.04 -12.40 0.32
N LEU A 7 30.28 -11.29 -0.37
CA LEU A 7 29.50 -10.06 -0.22
C LEU A 7 28.05 -10.25 -0.71
N ILE A 8 27.86 -10.92 -1.86
CA ILE A 8 26.52 -11.25 -2.38
C ILE A 8 25.75 -12.15 -1.41
N ILE A 9 26.40 -13.18 -0.85
CA ILE A 9 25.79 -14.06 0.15
C ILE A 9 25.38 -13.28 1.40
N LEU A 10 26.29 -12.45 1.94
CA LEU A 10 26.01 -11.64 3.12
C LEU A 10 24.82 -10.71 2.87
N LEU A 11 24.78 -10.05 1.71
CA LEU A 11 23.69 -9.16 1.33
C LEU A 11 22.36 -9.92 1.20
N SER A 12 22.38 -11.11 0.60
CA SER A 12 21.20 -11.97 0.50
C SER A 12 20.66 -12.38 1.87
N ILE A 13 21.53 -12.76 2.81
CA ILE A 13 21.16 -13.10 4.18
C ILE A 13 20.55 -11.88 4.90
N LEU A 14 21.17 -10.71 4.77
CA LEU A 14 20.68 -9.47 5.36
C LEU A 14 19.29 -9.10 4.83
N ILE A 15 19.10 -9.20 3.51
CA ILE A 15 17.80 -8.95 2.86
C ILE A 15 16.76 -9.97 3.36
N GLY A 16 17.12 -11.25 3.47
CA GLY A 16 16.23 -12.29 3.99
C GLY A 16 15.79 -12.04 5.43
N MET A 17 16.75 -11.75 6.32
CA MET A 17 16.51 -11.39 7.72
C MET A 17 15.62 -10.16 7.85
N PHE A 18 15.85 -9.17 6.98
CA PHE A 18 15.05 -7.95 6.93
C PHE A 18 13.58 -8.25 6.57
N PHE A 19 13.31 -9.04 5.54
CA PHE A 19 11.94 -9.42 5.18
C PHE A 19 11.24 -10.23 6.28
N LEU A 20 11.95 -11.14 6.93
CA LEU A 20 11.42 -11.92 8.05
C LEU A 20 11.06 -11.02 9.24
N THR A 21 11.89 -10.02 9.53
CA THR A 21 11.65 -9.06 10.62
C THR A 21 10.40 -8.24 10.35
N ILE A 22 10.21 -7.73 9.13
CA ILE A 22 9.01 -6.98 8.74
C ILE A 22 7.75 -7.84 8.88
N GLU A 23 7.78 -9.08 8.38
CA GLU A 23 6.61 -9.95 8.50
C GLU A 23 6.30 -10.35 9.95
N SER A 24 7.33 -10.56 10.77
CA SER A 24 7.17 -10.80 12.22
C SER A 24 6.50 -9.61 12.92
N LEU A 25 6.90 -8.38 12.57
CA LEU A 25 6.31 -7.15 13.10
C LEU A 25 4.85 -6.98 12.68
N ARG A 26 4.54 -7.19 11.40
CA ARG A 26 3.16 -7.22 10.89
C ARG A 26 2.31 -8.24 11.64
N PHE A 27 2.83 -9.44 11.81
CA PHE A 27 2.13 -10.52 12.50
C PHE A 27 1.87 -10.18 13.98
N SER A 28 2.86 -9.60 14.67
CA SER A 28 2.69 -9.15 16.05
C SER A 28 1.61 -8.07 16.18
N ARG A 29 1.58 -7.09 15.27
CA ARG A 29 0.52 -6.06 15.23
C ARG A 29 -0.85 -6.67 14.98
N ASP A 30 -0.94 -7.63 14.06
CA ASP A 30 -2.18 -8.35 13.78
C ASP A 30 -2.69 -9.11 15.02
N GLN A 31 -1.81 -9.74 15.82
CA GLN A 31 -2.26 -10.39 17.06
C GLN A 31 -2.85 -9.37 18.06
N VAL A 32 -2.22 -8.20 18.20
CA VAL A 32 -2.73 -7.13 19.08
C VAL A 32 -4.07 -6.59 18.56
N ARG A 33 -4.20 -6.39 17.24
CA ARG A 33 -5.45 -6.00 16.58
C ARG A 33 -6.59 -6.98 16.84
N ILE A 34 -6.31 -8.28 16.73
CA ILE A 34 -7.29 -9.34 16.98
C ILE A 34 -7.70 -9.33 18.47
N LEU A 35 -6.75 -9.24 19.39
CA LEU A 35 -7.04 -9.17 20.83
C LEU A 35 -7.90 -7.94 21.17
N ASN A 36 -7.56 -6.81 20.56
CA ASN A 36 -8.32 -5.57 20.67
C ASN A 36 -9.76 -5.77 20.17
N ALA A 37 -9.97 -6.31 18.97
CA ALA A 37 -11.31 -6.59 18.46
C ALA A 37 -12.12 -7.57 19.31
N GLN A 38 -11.48 -8.60 19.86
CA GLN A 38 -12.12 -9.53 20.79
C GLN A 38 -12.55 -8.83 22.09
N THR A 39 -11.71 -7.94 22.61
CA THR A 39 -12.03 -7.13 23.79
C THR A 39 -13.21 -6.19 23.50
N LEU A 40 -13.17 -5.48 22.37
CA LEU A 40 -14.27 -4.62 21.93
C LEU A 40 -15.57 -5.40 21.75
N SER A 41 -15.53 -6.59 21.14
CA SER A 41 -16.69 -7.47 20.96
C SER A 41 -17.32 -7.86 22.30
N LYS A 42 -16.52 -8.20 23.30
CA LYS A 42 -17.02 -8.50 24.66
C LYS A 42 -17.71 -7.29 25.28
N SER A 43 -17.12 -6.10 25.17
CA SER A 43 -17.72 -4.86 25.69
C SER A 43 -19.02 -4.50 24.98
N VAL A 44 -19.09 -4.67 23.66
CA VAL A 44 -20.30 -4.47 22.84
C VAL A 44 -21.41 -5.44 23.27
N GLN A 45 -21.10 -6.73 23.42
CA GLN A 45 -22.06 -7.74 23.87
C GLN A 45 -22.55 -7.47 25.30
N TYR A 46 -21.64 -7.07 26.20
CA TYR A 46 -22.00 -6.71 27.56
C TYR A 46 -22.93 -5.48 27.60
N TYR A 47 -22.65 -4.47 26.76
CA TYR A 47 -23.55 -3.32 26.60
C TYR A 47 -24.94 -3.76 26.14
N TYR A 48 -25.03 -4.64 25.13
CA TYR A 48 -26.29 -5.18 24.64
C TYR A 48 -27.08 -5.92 25.72
N ILE A 49 -26.42 -6.74 26.54
CA ILE A 49 -27.07 -7.44 27.66
C ILE A 49 -27.67 -6.44 28.67
N LYS A 50 -27.02 -5.29 28.89
CA LYS A 50 -27.50 -4.27 29.83
C LYS A 50 -28.61 -3.39 29.28
N GLN A 51 -28.53 -3.00 28.01
CA GLN A 51 -29.39 -1.96 27.44
C GLN A 51 -30.44 -2.51 26.46
N GLY A 52 -30.31 -3.77 26.03
CA GLY A 52 -31.16 -4.38 25.02
C GLY A 52 -30.84 -3.96 23.57
N GLU A 53 -29.85 -3.10 23.38
CA GLU A 53 -29.44 -2.54 22.09
C GLU A 53 -27.91 -2.50 21.98
N TYR A 54 -27.38 -2.61 20.76
CA TYR A 54 -25.95 -2.41 20.51
C TYR A 54 -25.60 -0.91 20.50
N PRO A 55 -24.34 -0.56 20.85
CA PRO A 55 -23.86 0.81 20.71
C PRO A 55 -24.08 1.36 19.30
N PRO A 56 -24.41 2.65 19.16
CA PRO A 56 -24.62 3.24 17.84
C PRO A 56 -23.35 3.17 16.99
N SER A 57 -23.53 2.98 15.68
CA SER A 57 -22.46 3.01 14.68
C SER A 57 -22.76 4.03 13.59
N GLY A 58 -21.71 4.54 12.93
CA GLY A 58 -21.81 5.55 11.87
C GLY A 58 -20.57 6.43 11.78
N ASN A 59 -20.48 7.23 10.72
CA ASN A 59 -19.30 8.05 10.42
C ASN A 59 -18.93 9.06 11.52
N ASN A 60 -19.92 9.54 12.28
CA ASN A 60 -19.72 10.48 13.39
C ASN A 60 -19.65 9.80 14.76
N GLU A 61 -19.86 8.48 14.80
CA GLU A 61 -19.91 7.71 16.04
C GLU A 61 -18.59 7.00 16.25
N ASN A 62 -17.98 7.21 17.42
CA ASN A 62 -16.81 6.44 17.83
C ASN A 62 -17.20 5.49 18.97
N VAL A 63 -17.47 4.24 18.62
CA VAL A 63 -17.89 3.21 19.57
C VAL A 63 -16.87 2.99 20.69
N CYS A 64 -15.57 3.15 20.43
CA CYS A 64 -14.53 2.99 21.43
C CYS A 64 -14.63 4.08 22.52
N TYR A 65 -14.76 5.35 22.12
CA TYR A 65 -15.00 6.43 23.09
C TYR A 65 -16.37 6.30 23.77
N TYR A 66 -17.40 5.89 23.03
CA TYR A 66 -18.75 5.68 23.57
C TYR A 66 -18.77 4.66 24.72
N LEU A 67 -18.07 3.53 24.53
CA LEU A 67 -17.94 2.45 25.52
C LEU A 67 -16.97 2.82 26.65
N TYR A 68 -15.88 3.52 26.33
CA TYR A 68 -14.93 4.04 27.33
C TYR A 68 -15.60 5.00 28.31
N ASN A 69 -16.38 5.96 27.82
CA ASN A 69 -17.09 6.93 28.67
C ASN A 69 -18.11 6.26 29.61
N ARG A 70 -18.54 5.04 29.29
CA ARG A 70 -19.43 4.20 30.10
C ARG A 70 -18.69 3.22 31.01
N LYS A 71 -17.36 3.32 31.09
CA LYS A 71 -16.48 2.42 31.85
C LYS A 71 -16.61 0.95 31.45
N LEU A 72 -16.92 0.70 30.17
CA LEU A 72 -16.96 -0.64 29.58
C LEU A 72 -15.65 -1.00 28.86
N LEU A 73 -14.75 -0.03 28.72
CA LEU A 73 -13.38 -0.18 28.28
C LEU A 73 -12.49 0.63 29.23
N ASP A 74 -11.31 0.11 29.54
CA ASP A 74 -10.33 0.79 30.41
C ASP A 74 -9.61 1.94 29.69
N LYS A 75 -9.53 1.86 28.36
CA LYS A 75 -8.94 2.88 27.49
C LYS A 75 -9.64 2.88 26.13
N PRO A 76 -9.71 4.03 25.43
CA PRO A 76 -10.16 4.04 24.05
C PRO A 76 -9.20 3.19 23.21
N MET A 77 -9.76 2.25 22.46
CA MET A 77 -8.98 1.38 21.59
C MET A 77 -8.48 2.16 20.37
N ARG A 78 -7.24 1.93 19.97
CA ARG A 78 -6.61 2.48 18.75
C ARG A 78 -5.87 1.37 18.03
N ASP A 79 -5.65 1.54 16.72
CA ASP A 79 -4.87 0.55 15.97
C ASP A 79 -3.41 0.56 16.50
N PRO A 80 -2.85 -0.61 16.84
CA PRO A 80 -1.48 -0.71 17.37
C PRO A 80 -0.42 -0.22 16.37
N ALA A 81 -0.74 -0.07 15.08
CA ALA A 81 0.15 0.56 14.12
C ALA A 81 0.55 1.96 14.56
N TYR A 82 -0.39 2.81 15.00
CA TYR A 82 -0.17 4.20 15.44
C TYR A 82 0.56 4.35 16.78
N LEU A 83 0.77 3.24 17.50
CA LEU A 83 1.47 3.23 18.79
C LEU A 83 2.87 2.65 18.70
N SER A 84 3.27 2.13 17.53
CA SER A 84 4.54 1.44 17.38
C SER A 84 5.67 2.40 16.94
N ASN A 85 6.83 2.35 17.58
CA ASN A 85 8.03 3.05 17.08
C ASN A 85 8.52 2.53 15.71
N VAL A 86 7.90 1.44 15.22
CA VAL A 86 8.17 0.78 13.94
C VAL A 86 7.59 1.56 12.76
N ILE A 87 6.63 2.46 13.01
CA ILE A 87 6.10 3.44 12.04
C ILE A 87 7.25 4.17 11.31
N PHE A 88 8.25 4.64 12.07
CA PHE A 88 9.40 5.33 11.50
C PHE A 88 10.17 4.44 10.50
N PHE A 89 10.30 3.15 10.80
CA PHE A 89 11.02 2.21 9.94
C PHE A 89 10.23 1.91 8.66
N GLU A 90 8.93 1.67 8.75
CA GLU A 90 8.08 1.43 7.57
C GLU A 90 7.99 2.65 6.66
N LYS A 91 7.93 3.85 7.24
CA LYS A 91 8.04 5.12 6.51
C LYS A 91 9.36 5.23 5.74
N ASN A 92 10.49 4.95 6.38
CA ASN A 92 11.79 4.99 5.71
C ASN A 92 11.90 3.94 4.59
N ILE A 93 11.34 2.74 4.79
CA ILE A 93 11.26 1.73 3.74
C ILE A 93 10.43 2.21 2.56
N TYR A 94 9.30 2.88 2.82
CA TYR A 94 8.49 3.45 1.76
C TYR A 94 9.27 4.52 0.98
N LEU A 95 9.96 5.42 1.66
CA LEU A 95 10.78 6.45 1.01
C LEU A 95 11.89 5.84 0.15
N ILE A 96 12.58 4.81 0.64
CA ILE A 96 13.59 4.06 -0.14
C ILE A 96 12.96 3.41 -1.37
N LYS A 97 11.78 2.79 -1.21
CA LYS A 97 11.06 2.18 -2.34
C LYS A 97 10.59 3.20 -3.36
N GLN A 98 10.08 4.34 -2.91
CA GLN A 98 9.69 5.45 -3.76
C GLN A 98 10.90 5.99 -4.54
N PHE A 99 12.03 6.19 -3.86
CA PHE A 99 13.28 6.58 -4.49
C PHE A 99 13.73 5.58 -5.55
N ILE A 100 13.71 4.27 -5.26
CA ILE A 100 14.05 3.22 -6.23
C ILE A 100 13.10 3.26 -7.44
N ARG A 101 11.80 3.52 -7.23
CA ARG A 101 10.83 3.67 -8.32
C ARG A 101 11.12 4.88 -9.19
N GLU A 102 11.37 6.04 -8.58
CA GLU A 102 11.70 7.26 -9.30
C GLU A 102 12.99 7.07 -10.09
N LEU A 103 13.99 6.42 -9.49
CA LEU A 103 15.23 6.04 -10.15
C LEU A 103 14.97 5.07 -11.30
N SER A 104 14.14 4.03 -11.12
CA SER A 104 13.84 3.06 -12.18
C SER A 104 13.04 3.67 -13.34
N LEU A 105 12.19 4.68 -13.07
CA LEU A 105 11.49 5.44 -14.11
C LEU A 105 12.45 6.33 -14.90
N VAL A 106 13.46 6.92 -14.25
CA VAL A 106 14.54 7.67 -14.91
C VAL A 106 15.39 6.73 -15.78
N PHE A 107 15.70 5.54 -15.28
CA PHE A 107 16.46 4.52 -16.02
C PHE A 107 15.59 3.66 -16.95
N ASN A 108 14.33 4.02 -17.17
CA ASN A 108 13.47 3.30 -18.09
C ASN A 108 14.01 3.48 -19.52
N SER A 109 14.51 2.38 -20.09
CA SER A 109 15.23 2.36 -21.38
C SER A 109 14.42 2.95 -22.52
N LYS A 110 13.07 2.91 -22.46
CA LYS A 110 12.20 3.56 -23.44
C LYS A 110 12.28 5.09 -23.39
N LYS A 111 12.17 5.69 -22.20
CA LYS A 111 12.25 7.14 -22.02
C LYS A 111 13.64 7.67 -22.37
N LEU A 112 14.70 6.96 -21.95
CA LEU A 112 16.08 7.30 -22.34
C LEU A 112 16.33 7.14 -23.85
N LYS A 113 15.76 6.10 -24.49
CA LYS A 113 15.84 5.95 -25.96
C LYS A 113 15.07 7.04 -26.70
N GLU A 114 13.91 7.46 -26.21
CA GLU A 114 13.14 8.57 -26.77
C GLU A 114 13.85 9.91 -26.61
N GLU A 115 14.39 10.20 -25.42
CA GLU A 115 15.18 11.39 -25.14
C GLU A 115 16.49 11.42 -25.96
N TYR A 116 17.14 10.27 -26.15
CA TYR A 116 18.28 10.15 -27.05
C TYR A 116 17.88 10.36 -28.52
N LYS A 117 16.72 9.84 -28.96
CA LYS A 117 16.24 10.00 -30.33
C LYS A 117 15.86 11.45 -30.63
N THR A 118 15.22 12.14 -29.70
CA THR A 118 14.93 13.58 -29.83
C THR A 118 16.21 14.39 -29.82
N LEU A 119 17.14 14.14 -28.90
CA LEU A 119 18.41 14.87 -28.82
C LEU A 119 19.30 14.61 -30.06
N LYS A 120 19.37 13.36 -30.55
CA LYS A 120 20.01 13.02 -31.82
C LYS A 120 19.35 13.75 -32.99
N GLY A 121 18.02 13.79 -33.04
CA GLY A 121 17.26 14.51 -34.07
C GLY A 121 17.58 16.01 -34.08
N THR A 122 17.59 16.64 -32.90
CA THR A 122 17.92 18.06 -32.72
C THR A 122 19.36 18.36 -33.12
N VAL A 123 20.33 17.53 -32.69
CA VAL A 123 21.73 17.70 -33.07
C VAL A 123 21.91 17.54 -34.58
N VAL A 124 21.28 16.54 -35.20
CA VAL A 124 21.35 16.34 -36.66
C VAL A 124 20.70 17.50 -37.42
N SER A 125 19.60 18.07 -36.92
CA SER A 125 18.98 19.26 -37.56
C SER A 125 19.87 20.49 -37.45
N GLU A 126 20.46 20.76 -36.28
CA GLU A 126 21.37 21.89 -36.09
C GLU A 126 22.62 21.77 -36.96
N PHE A 127 23.20 20.57 -37.07
CA PHE A 127 24.33 20.31 -37.96
C PHE A 127 23.98 20.50 -39.44
N ASN A 128 22.77 20.10 -39.86
CA ASN A 128 22.31 20.31 -41.24
C ASN A 128 22.04 21.80 -41.54
N GLU A 129 21.58 22.57 -40.54
CA GLU A 129 21.38 24.02 -40.66
C GLU A 129 22.71 24.78 -40.72
N LEU A 130 23.67 24.43 -39.87
CA LEU A 130 25.04 24.94 -39.96
C LEU A 130 25.70 24.59 -41.31
N ARG A 131 25.44 23.39 -41.84
CA ARG A 131 25.94 22.98 -43.15
C ARG A 131 25.26 23.73 -44.29
N SER A 132 23.97 24.04 -44.23
CA SER A 132 23.29 24.80 -45.29
C SER A 132 23.82 26.25 -45.39
N ILE A 133 24.20 26.83 -44.25
CA ILE A 133 24.87 28.13 -44.18
C ILE A 133 26.27 28.07 -44.84
N ILE A 134 27.02 26.98 -44.64
CA ILE A 134 28.35 26.78 -45.22
C ILE A 134 28.29 26.40 -46.71
N VAL A 135 27.32 25.58 -47.14
CA VAL A 135 27.14 25.15 -48.54
C VAL A 135 26.58 26.28 -49.41
N ASN A 136 25.80 27.21 -48.87
CA ASN A 136 25.45 28.45 -49.58
C ASN A 136 26.68 29.34 -49.89
N SER A 137 27.83 29.08 -49.26
CA SER A 137 29.10 29.75 -49.57
C SER A 137 29.94 29.02 -50.63
N ASN A 138 29.70 27.74 -50.94
CA ASN A 138 30.49 26.97 -51.90
C ASN A 138 29.61 25.97 -52.64
N ASN A 139 29.50 26.15 -53.97
CA ASN A 139 28.74 25.30 -54.89
C ASN A 139 29.36 23.90 -55.05
N ASP A 140 29.28 23.04 -54.05
CA ASP A 140 29.57 21.61 -54.23
C ASP A 140 28.44 20.74 -53.65
N LYS A 141 27.78 20.03 -54.57
CA LYS A 141 26.83 18.94 -54.31
C LYS A 141 27.62 17.67 -54.04
N ASP A 142 27.29 17.01 -52.93
CA ASP A 142 27.13 15.56 -52.76
C ASP A 142 27.62 15.07 -51.40
N SER A 143 26.66 14.70 -50.56
CA SER A 143 26.70 13.64 -49.55
C SER A 143 25.57 13.87 -48.56
N ASN A 144 24.44 13.18 -48.75
CA ASN A 144 23.46 13.02 -47.68
C ASN A 144 24.08 12.05 -46.66
N ILE A 145 24.19 12.47 -45.41
CA ILE A 145 24.44 11.52 -44.31
C ILE A 145 23.16 10.70 -44.19
N VAL A 146 23.15 9.50 -44.79
CA VAL A 146 22.12 8.50 -44.56
C VAL A 146 22.27 8.07 -43.11
N SER A 147 21.29 8.40 -42.29
CA SER A 147 21.11 7.76 -40.98
C SER A 147 20.89 6.29 -41.24
N ASP A 148 21.88 5.46 -40.92
CA ASP A 148 21.78 4.01 -41.07
C ASP A 148 20.82 3.48 -40.00
N ASP A 149 19.53 3.38 -40.38
CA ASP A 149 18.43 2.92 -39.52
C ASP A 149 18.35 1.39 -39.52
N ASN A 150 19.44 0.70 -39.19
CA ASN A 150 19.43 -0.76 -39.04
C ASN A 150 20.25 -1.20 -37.83
N LEU A 151 19.73 -0.96 -36.63
CA LEU A 151 20.05 -1.78 -35.46
C LEU A 151 18.79 -2.55 -35.10
N ALA A 152 18.82 -3.84 -35.42
CA ALA A 152 17.76 -4.81 -35.17
C ALA A 152 17.16 -4.64 -33.76
N GLU A 153 15.83 -4.52 -33.73
CA GLU A 153 15.00 -4.54 -32.53
C GLU A 153 15.13 -5.91 -31.85
N ASP A 154 16.09 -6.03 -30.94
CA ASP A 154 16.14 -7.17 -30.02
C ASP A 154 15.12 -6.90 -28.89
N ASP A 155 13.86 -7.22 -29.19
CA ASP A 155 12.66 -7.01 -28.38
C ASP A 155 12.56 -7.93 -27.15
N ASN A 156 13.70 -8.34 -26.59
CA ASN A 156 13.74 -8.98 -25.27
C ASN A 156 13.63 -7.91 -24.18
N ILE A 157 12.45 -7.26 -24.17
CA ILE A 157 11.99 -6.39 -23.11
C ILE A 157 11.83 -7.26 -21.86
N ILE A 158 12.80 -7.20 -20.96
CA ILE A 158 12.53 -7.53 -19.56
C ILE A 158 11.53 -6.47 -19.11
N ASN A 159 10.24 -6.82 -19.22
CA ASN A 159 9.16 -6.11 -18.55
C ASN A 159 9.44 -6.29 -17.06
N ILE A 160 10.23 -5.39 -16.49
CA ILE A 160 10.21 -5.18 -15.06
C ILE A 160 8.81 -4.62 -14.84
N GLU A 161 7.87 -5.51 -14.50
CA GLU A 161 6.55 -5.12 -14.02
C GLU A 161 6.77 -3.93 -13.10
N THR A 162 6.19 -2.78 -13.47
CA THR A 162 6.07 -1.63 -12.57
C THR A 162 5.57 -2.19 -11.26
N ILE A 163 6.44 -2.23 -10.25
CA ILE A 163 6.12 -2.77 -8.93
C ILE A 163 4.92 -1.96 -8.44
N ASN A 164 3.73 -2.55 -8.56
CA ASN A 164 2.50 -1.85 -8.25
C ASN A 164 2.42 -1.77 -6.73
N PHE A 165 2.70 -0.58 -6.19
CA PHE A 165 2.58 -0.33 -4.77
C PHE A 165 1.11 0.01 -4.49
N ASP A 166 0.28 -1.03 -4.42
CA ASP A 166 -1.18 -0.89 -4.26
C ASP A 166 -1.62 -0.22 -2.95
N LYS A 167 -0.71 -0.05 -1.99
CA LYS A 167 -1.06 0.46 -0.65
C LYS A 167 -0.71 1.93 -0.49
N ILE A 168 -1.73 2.76 -0.38
CA ILE A 168 -1.60 4.16 0.02
C ILE A 168 -1.39 4.18 1.53
N ILE A 169 -0.34 4.86 1.96
CA ILE A 169 0.04 5.02 3.36
C ILE A 169 -0.21 6.46 3.81
N ASP A 170 -0.47 6.65 5.08
CA ASP A 170 -0.62 7.99 5.68
C ASP A 170 0.75 8.66 5.92
N ASN A 171 0.72 9.85 6.53
CA ASN A 171 1.92 10.64 6.84
C ASN A 171 2.87 9.96 7.85
N GLU A 172 2.35 8.99 8.60
CA GLU A 172 3.10 8.19 9.55
C GLU A 172 3.72 6.97 8.87
N GLY A 173 3.18 6.54 7.72
CA GLY A 173 3.67 5.42 6.94
C GLY A 173 2.87 4.13 7.18
N ILE A 174 1.70 4.27 7.79
CA ILE A 174 0.76 3.19 8.05
C ILE A 174 -0.16 3.07 6.83
N PRO A 175 -0.43 1.85 6.31
CA PRO A 175 -1.42 1.69 5.27
C PRO A 175 -2.76 2.25 5.72
N ILE A 176 -3.36 3.13 4.91
CA ILE A 176 -4.63 3.80 5.22
C ILE A 176 -5.78 2.79 5.44
N GLU A 177 -5.62 1.59 4.90
CA GLU A 177 -6.52 0.44 5.06
C GLU A 177 -6.50 -0.15 6.48
N CYS A 178 -5.46 0.11 7.28
CA CYS A 178 -5.32 -0.35 8.67
C CYS A 178 -6.31 0.40 9.57
N SER A 179 -7.50 -0.17 9.67
CA SER A 179 -8.61 0.36 10.45
C SER A 179 -9.37 -0.78 11.13
N ILE A 180 -9.93 -0.44 12.29
CA ILE A 180 -10.92 -1.27 12.97
C ILE A 180 -12.28 -0.66 12.65
N ASN A 181 -13.15 -1.45 12.05
CA ASN A 181 -14.47 -1.01 11.62
C ASN A 181 -15.52 -1.65 12.51
N TYR A 182 -16.53 -0.88 12.87
CA TYR A 182 -17.68 -1.36 13.64
C TYR A 182 -18.97 -0.97 12.95
N VAL A 183 -19.91 -1.92 12.87
CA VAL A 183 -21.27 -1.67 12.40
C VAL A 183 -22.26 -2.39 13.29
N SER A 184 -23.41 -1.75 13.51
CA SER A 184 -24.53 -2.30 14.25
C SER A 184 -25.84 -2.02 13.54
N ASN A 185 -26.81 -2.89 13.75
CA ASN A 185 -28.19 -2.70 13.36
C ASN A 185 -29.08 -3.20 14.50
N ASN A 186 -29.65 -2.26 15.25
CA ASN A 186 -30.50 -2.56 16.40
C ASN A 186 -31.89 -3.09 16.01
N ILE A 187 -32.34 -2.88 14.77
CA ILE A 187 -33.60 -3.45 14.26
C ILE A 187 -33.45 -4.97 14.15
N ASP A 188 -32.39 -5.41 13.48
CA ASP A 188 -32.11 -6.83 13.26
C ASP A 188 -31.32 -7.47 14.43
N LYS A 189 -30.97 -6.67 15.45
CA LYS A 189 -30.11 -7.08 16.58
C LYS A 189 -28.82 -7.72 16.10
N THR A 190 -28.14 -7.08 15.15
CA THR A 190 -26.87 -7.56 14.59
C THR A 190 -25.74 -6.56 14.77
N PHE A 191 -24.52 -7.06 14.91
CA PHE A 191 -23.30 -6.27 14.87
C PHE A 191 -22.14 -7.06 14.25
N GLU A 192 -21.18 -6.31 13.73
CA GLU A 192 -19.93 -6.83 13.16
C GLU A 192 -18.80 -5.85 13.49
N ILE A 193 -17.65 -6.40 13.88
CA ILE A 193 -16.37 -5.71 13.98
C ILE A 193 -15.46 -6.36 12.96
N SER A 194 -14.80 -5.58 12.11
CA SER A 194 -13.75 -6.07 11.21
C SER A 194 -12.46 -5.30 11.39
N VAL A 195 -11.34 -6.02 11.31
CA VAL A 195 -10.00 -5.45 11.47
C VAL A 195 -9.13 -5.86 10.32
N PHE A 196 -8.43 -4.90 9.72
CA PHE A 196 -7.48 -5.19 8.66
C PHE A 196 -6.24 -5.93 9.20
N LEU A 197 -5.81 -6.96 8.47
CA LEU A 197 -4.63 -7.77 8.78
C LEU A 197 -3.54 -7.53 7.75
N GLU A 198 -2.35 -7.18 8.22
CA GLU A 198 -1.23 -6.85 7.35
C GLU A 198 -0.42 -8.07 6.94
N SER A 199 -0.18 -9.00 7.87
CA SER A 199 0.71 -10.13 7.65
C SER A 199 0.10 -11.15 6.72
N LYS A 200 0.91 -11.69 5.81
CA LYS A 200 0.49 -12.80 4.95
C LYS A 200 0.06 -14.05 5.74
N TYR A 201 0.56 -14.22 6.96
CA TYR A 201 0.24 -15.36 7.83
C TYR A 201 -1.09 -15.22 8.56
N SER A 202 -1.61 -13.99 8.67
CA SER A 202 -2.88 -13.69 9.36
C SER A 202 -4.08 -13.69 8.40
N LYS A 203 -3.82 -13.58 7.08
CA LYS A 203 -4.87 -13.58 6.05
C LYS A 203 -5.70 -14.86 6.06
N ASN A 204 -6.95 -14.75 5.62
CA ASN A 204 -7.96 -15.80 5.56
C ASN A 204 -8.41 -16.38 6.91
N ARG A 205 -8.02 -15.77 8.05
CA ARG A 205 -8.32 -16.32 9.38
C ARG A 205 -9.81 -16.61 9.61
N MET A 206 -10.72 -15.77 9.13
CA MET A 206 -12.17 -15.93 9.34
C MET A 206 -12.92 -16.46 8.11
N ARG A 207 -12.22 -16.84 7.04
CA ARG A 207 -12.85 -17.25 5.77
C ARG A 207 -13.72 -18.49 5.93
N TRP A 208 -13.30 -19.43 6.76
CA TRP A 208 -14.03 -20.67 7.05
C TRP A 208 -15.14 -20.48 8.09
N ASP A 209 -15.09 -19.39 8.86
CA ASP A 209 -16.05 -19.04 9.90
C ASP A 209 -17.17 -18.11 9.37
N GLY A 210 -17.25 -17.94 8.05
CA GLY A 210 -18.28 -17.15 7.37
C GLY A 210 -17.90 -15.69 7.12
N GLY A 211 -16.63 -15.32 7.32
CA GLY A 211 -16.13 -13.98 7.02
C GLY A 211 -16.02 -13.71 5.51
N ASN A 212 -16.22 -12.45 5.13
CA ASN A 212 -16.37 -12.02 3.74
C ASN A 212 -15.10 -11.38 3.14
N ASP A 213 -14.15 -10.94 3.97
CA ASP A 213 -12.88 -10.37 3.51
C ASP A 213 -11.67 -11.19 3.98
N SER A 214 -10.93 -11.76 3.01
CA SER A 214 -9.71 -12.54 3.26
C SER A 214 -8.56 -11.74 3.88
N ASN A 215 -8.58 -10.40 3.80
CA ASN A 215 -7.58 -9.53 4.42
C ASN A 215 -8.02 -9.02 5.79
N ARG A 216 -9.21 -9.39 6.28
CA ARG A 216 -9.71 -8.93 7.57
C ARG A 216 -10.01 -10.07 8.55
N TYR A 217 -9.90 -9.73 9.82
CA TYR A 217 -10.45 -10.52 10.92
C TYR A 217 -11.81 -9.93 11.26
N GLU A 218 -12.87 -10.72 11.12
CA GLU A 218 -14.26 -10.32 11.36
C GLU A 218 -14.82 -11.06 12.57
N ILE A 219 -15.53 -10.36 13.45
CA ILE A 219 -16.16 -10.91 14.66
C ILE A 219 -17.50 -10.22 14.91
N GLY A 220 -18.53 -10.99 15.23
CA GLY A 220 -19.87 -10.47 15.46
C GLY A 220 -20.88 -11.60 15.52
N ASN A 221 -22.16 -11.26 15.70
CA ASN A 221 -23.25 -12.23 15.56
C ASN A 221 -23.78 -12.33 14.13
N ASN A 222 -23.34 -11.45 13.22
CA ASN A 222 -23.59 -11.55 11.79
C ASN A 222 -22.38 -10.99 11.01
N LEU A 223 -21.62 -11.85 10.33
CA LEU A 223 -20.44 -11.45 9.53
C LEU A 223 -20.79 -10.98 8.12
N LYS A 224 -22.08 -10.93 7.76
CA LYS A 224 -22.58 -10.48 6.45
C LYS A 224 -22.96 -9.00 6.42
N MET A 225 -22.65 -8.24 7.47
CA MET A 225 -22.90 -6.80 7.50
C MET A 225 -21.91 -6.03 6.64
N ASN A 226 -20.83 -6.68 6.19
CA ASN A 226 -19.83 -6.14 5.26
C ASN A 226 -19.26 -4.82 5.79
N SER A 227 -18.68 -4.86 6.98
CA SER A 227 -17.99 -3.72 7.57
C SER A 227 -16.66 -3.38 6.87
N SER A 228 -16.40 -3.95 5.68
CA SER A 228 -15.21 -3.69 4.88
C SER A 228 -15.09 -2.21 4.48
N SER A 229 -13.86 -1.72 4.42
CA SER A 229 -13.53 -0.40 3.87
C SER A 229 -12.62 -0.57 2.68
N LYS A 230 -12.83 0.25 1.65
CA LYS A 230 -12.04 0.26 0.42
C LYS A 230 -11.41 1.61 0.21
N LEU A 231 -10.24 1.58 -0.39
CA LEU A 231 -9.51 2.76 -0.78
C LEU A 231 -10.07 3.27 -2.12
N ILE A 232 -10.60 4.50 -2.14
CA ILE A 232 -11.07 5.16 -3.35
C ILE A 232 -10.38 6.53 -3.41
N ASN A 233 -9.65 6.81 -4.49
CA ASN A 233 -8.99 8.10 -4.73
C ASN A 233 -8.10 8.59 -3.56
N GLY A 234 -7.36 7.70 -2.91
CA GLY A 234 -6.48 8.09 -1.79
C GLY A 234 -7.15 8.12 -0.41
N ASN A 235 -8.46 7.95 -0.33
CA ASN A 235 -9.19 8.02 0.94
C ASN A 235 -9.79 6.66 1.32
N LEU A 236 -9.81 6.38 2.62
CA LEU A 236 -10.54 5.24 3.15
C LEU A 236 -12.05 5.53 3.05
N THR A 237 -12.75 4.71 2.29
CA THR A 237 -14.19 4.80 2.10
C THR A 237 -14.84 3.56 2.66
N THR A 238 -15.83 3.73 3.53
CA THR A 238 -16.62 2.61 4.04
C THR A 238 -17.51 2.07 2.92
N THR A 239 -17.68 0.76 2.83
CA THR A 239 -18.58 0.17 1.81
C THR A 239 -20.06 0.32 2.16
N ALA A 240 -20.38 0.61 3.43
CA ALA A 240 -21.72 0.88 3.94
C ALA A 240 -21.81 2.23 4.69
N LYS A 241 -23.02 2.80 4.74
CA LYS A 241 -23.30 4.14 5.30
C LYS A 241 -23.18 4.27 6.82
N ASN A 242 -23.21 3.16 7.56
CA ASN A 242 -23.32 3.17 9.03
C ASN A 242 -22.12 2.51 9.73
N ILE A 243 -20.93 2.61 9.13
CA ILE A 243 -19.70 2.04 9.68
C ILE A 243 -18.97 3.12 10.49
N SER A 244 -18.64 2.81 11.74
CA SER A 244 -17.70 3.57 12.55
C SER A 244 -16.28 3.13 12.23
N LEU A 245 -15.46 4.05 11.75
CA LEU A 245 -14.02 3.85 11.58
C LEU A 245 -13.28 4.20 12.87
N ILE A 246 -12.46 3.28 13.36
CA ILE A 246 -11.59 3.46 14.51
C ILE A 246 -10.15 3.38 13.99
N GLN A 247 -9.45 4.51 14.06
CA GLN A 247 -8.03 4.66 13.77
C GLN A 247 -7.28 4.93 15.08
#